data_AF-A0A1Q4XH05-F1
#
_entry.id   AF-A0A1Q4XH05-F1
#
_cell.length_a   1.000
_cell.length_b   1.000
_cell.length_c   1.000
_cell.angle_alpha   90.00
_cell.angle_beta   90.00
_cell.angle_gamma   90.00
#
_symmetry.space_group_name_H-M   'P 1'
#
loop_
_entity.id
_entity.type
_entity.pdbx_description
1 polymer ?
#
loop_
_entity_poly.entity_id
_entity_poly.type
_entity_poly.pdbx_seq_one_letter_code
_entity_poly.pdbx_strand_id
1 'polypeptide(L)'
;MFDSIGWLEILVIVVAGLFILGPERLPEAASWVGKTVRKVRDYATGARDQLKQEMGPEFEQLRKPLEDLRELRNFDPKRAITKHLWDDDPIEKPNGHPAVPPARDTTTSERPLERGERPPFDPDAT
;
A
#
# COMPACT_ATOMS: atom_id res chain seq x y z
N MET A 1 2.61 4.09 0.36
CA MET A 1 2.71 5.28 -0.52
C MET A 1 1.44 6.13 -0.51
N PHE A 2 0.22 5.54 -0.49
CA PHE A 2 -1.04 6.29 -0.37
C PHE A 2 -1.59 6.44 1.06
N ASP A 3 -0.89 5.87 2.05
CA ASP A 3 -1.28 5.93 3.47
C ASP A 3 -1.13 7.32 4.09
N SER A 4 -0.41 8.21 3.40
CA SER A 4 -0.20 9.61 3.78
C SER A 4 -1.20 10.58 3.13
N ILE A 5 -2.18 10.10 2.35
CA ILE A 5 -3.27 10.95 1.87
C ILE A 5 -4.26 11.12 3.03
N GLY A 6 -4.16 12.27 3.69
CA GLY A 6 -5.12 12.69 4.69
C GLY A 6 -6.43 13.15 4.05
N TRP A 7 -7.41 13.40 4.92
CA TRP A 7 -8.70 13.99 4.53
C TRP A 7 -8.53 15.35 3.82
N LEU A 8 -7.47 16.09 4.15
CA LEU A 8 -7.18 17.39 3.57
C LEU A 8 -6.73 17.27 2.11
N GLU A 9 -5.88 16.30 1.78
CA GLU A 9 -5.42 16.05 0.41
C GLU A 9 -6.59 15.61 -0.48
N ILE A 10 -7.51 14.79 0.04
CA ILE A 10 -8.75 14.42 -0.67
C ILE A 10 -9.59 15.67 -0.97
N LEU A 11 -9.77 16.56 0.01
CA LEU A 11 -10.49 17.81 -0.18
C LEU A 11 -9.83 18.67 -1.28
N VAL A 12 -8.50 18.79 -1.27
CA VAL A 12 -7.75 19.53 -2.30
C VAL A 12 -7.97 18.93 -3.68
N ILE A 13 -7.92 17.60 -3.82
CA ILE A 13 -8.17 16.92 -5.11
C ILE A 13 -9.60 17.16 -5.58
N VAL A 14 -10.59 17.10 -4.68
CA VAL A 14 -11.99 17.37 -5.02
C VAL A 14 -12.15 18.80 -5.51
N VAL A 15 -11.61 19.79 -4.79
CA VAL A 15 -11.66 21.21 -5.18
C VAL A 15 -10.92 21.47 -6.49
N ALA A 16 -9.75 20.86 -6.68
CA ALA A 16 -9.00 20.95 -7.93
C ALA A 16 -9.80 20.35 -9.10
N GLY A 17 -10.42 19.18 -8.90
CA GLY A 17 -11.31 18.56 -9.89
C GLY A 17 -12.52 19.43 -10.23
N LEU A 18 -13.14 20.04 -9.21
CA LEU A 18 -14.25 20.98 -9.34
C LEU A 18 -13.84 22.22 -10.16
N PHE A 19 -12.62 22.72 -9.96
CA PHE A 19 -12.10 23.88 -10.69
C PHE A 19 -11.71 23.56 -12.14
N ILE A 20 -10.98 22.46 -12.35
CA ILE A 20 -10.46 22.06 -13.66
C ILE A 20 -11.61 21.65 -14.60
N LEU A 21 -12.51 20.81 -14.11
CA LEU A 21 -13.58 20.24 -14.93
C LEU A 21 -14.88 21.05 -14.83
N GLY A 22 -15.08 21.74 -13.70
CA GLY A 22 -16.33 22.43 -13.38
C GLY A 22 -17.28 21.57 -12.51
N PRO A 23 -18.02 22.18 -11.57
CA PRO A 23 -18.92 21.45 -10.67
C PRO A 23 -20.08 20.75 -11.37
N GLU A 24 -20.51 21.26 -12.52
CA GLU A 24 -21.61 20.67 -13.29
C GLU A 24 -21.17 19.43 -14.08
N ARG A 25 -19.89 19.36 -14.47
CA ARG A 25 -19.35 18.31 -15.35
C ARG A 25 -18.80 17.10 -14.62
N LEU A 26 -18.32 17.27 -13.37
CA LEU A 26 -17.89 16.15 -12.52
C LEU A 26 -18.95 15.04 -12.34
N PRO A 27 -20.19 15.34 -11.94
CA PRO A 27 -21.20 14.30 -11.76
C PRO A 27 -21.56 13.61 -13.08
N GLU A 28 -21.56 14.36 -14.19
CA GLU A 28 -21.77 13.81 -15.53
C GLU A 28 -20.65 12.84 -15.90
N ALA A 29 -19.38 13.23 -15.73
CA ALA A 29 -18.21 12.41 -16.00
C ALA A 29 -18.18 11.14 -15.13
N ALA A 30 -18.45 11.26 -13.84
CA ALA A 30 -18.55 10.11 -12.93
C ALA A 30 -19.65 9.14 -13.38
N SER A 31 -20.81 9.66 -13.79
CA SER A 31 -21.90 8.84 -14.31
C SER A 31 -21.52 8.12 -15.61
N TRP A 32 -20.78 8.78 -16.50
CA TRP A 32 -20.31 8.21 -17.76
C TRP A 32 -19.30 7.09 -17.50
N VAL A 33 -18.30 7.33 -16.66
CA VAL A 33 -17.33 6.30 -16.26
C VAL A 33 -18.04 5.11 -15.62
N GLY A 34 -18.96 5.35 -14.68
CA GLY A 34 -19.72 4.29 -14.03
C GLY A 34 -20.53 3.44 -15.02
N LYS A 35 -21.22 4.08 -15.97
CA LYS A 35 -21.97 3.40 -17.05
C LYS A 35 -21.02 2.60 -17.95
N THR A 36 -19.87 3.16 -18.31
CA THR A 36 -18.87 2.50 -19.15
C THR A 36 -18.27 1.28 -18.45
N VAL A 37 -17.87 1.40 -17.20
CA VAL A 37 -17.35 0.28 -16.39
C VAL A 37 -18.39 -0.84 -16.28
N ARG A 38 -19.67 -0.49 -16.05
CA ARG A 38 -20.75 -1.48 -16.03
C ARG A 38 -20.90 -2.20 -17.36
N LYS A 39 -20.93 -1.46 -18.47
CA LYS A 39 -21.00 -2.06 -19.81
C LYS A 39 -19.81 -3.00 -20.05
N VAL A 40 -18.59 -2.54 -19.79
CA VAL A 40 -17.37 -3.35 -19.95
C VAL A 40 -17.44 -4.63 -19.11
N ARG A 41 -17.90 -4.54 -17.85
CA ARG A 41 -18.11 -5.71 -17.01
C ARG A 41 -19.13 -6.67 -17.62
N ASP A 42 -20.27 -6.16 -18.07
CA ASP A 42 -21.35 -6.97 -18.62
C ASP A 42 -20.91 -7.66 -19.93
N TYR A 43 -20.14 -6.97 -20.78
CA TYR A 43 -19.49 -7.58 -21.97
C TYR A 43 -18.45 -8.64 -21.60
N ALA A 44 -17.59 -8.35 -20.63
CA ALA A 44 -16.56 -9.29 -20.17
C ALA A 44 -17.18 -10.56 -19.56
N THR A 45 -18.28 -10.42 -18.82
CA THR A 45 -19.04 -11.56 -18.29
C THR A 45 -19.71 -12.33 -19.41
N GLY A 46 -20.38 -11.68 -20.36
CA GLY A 46 -21.01 -12.36 -21.50
C GLY A 46 -20.01 -13.13 -22.38
N ALA A 47 -18.85 -12.53 -22.68
CA ALA A 47 -17.78 -13.20 -23.42
C ALA A 47 -17.22 -14.40 -22.63
N ARG A 48 -16.99 -14.24 -21.32
CA ARG A 48 -16.57 -15.35 -20.45
C ARG A 48 -17.57 -16.50 -20.49
N ASP A 49 -18.86 -16.21 -20.46
CA ASP A 49 -19.93 -17.22 -20.47
C ASP A 49 -20.02 -17.93 -21.83
N GLN A 50 -19.83 -17.21 -22.95
CA GLN A 50 -19.73 -17.80 -24.29
C GLN A 50 -18.51 -18.72 -24.42
N LEU A 51 -17.34 -18.27 -23.98
CA LEU A 51 -16.12 -19.10 -23.98
C LEU A 51 -16.29 -20.35 -23.10
N LYS A 52 -16.98 -20.23 -21.95
CA LYS A 52 -17.30 -21.36 -21.08
C LYS A 52 -18.24 -22.36 -21.76
N GLN A 53 -19.22 -21.88 -22.54
CA GLN A 53 -20.15 -22.73 -23.27
C GLN A 53 -19.49 -23.43 -24.45
N GLU A 54 -18.55 -22.78 -25.14
CA GLU A 54 -17.91 -23.30 -26.36
C GLU A 54 -16.67 -24.18 -26.10
N MET A 55 -15.87 -23.88 -25.07
CA MET A 55 -14.58 -24.57 -24.84
C MET A 55 -14.64 -25.66 -23.75
N GLY A 56 -15.77 -25.81 -23.03
CA GLY A 56 -15.92 -26.84 -21.99
C GLY A 56 -14.77 -26.83 -20.95
N PRO A 57 -14.22 -27.99 -20.55
CA PRO A 57 -13.30 -28.13 -19.40
C PRO A 57 -11.95 -27.39 -19.53
N GLU A 58 -11.62 -26.81 -20.68
CA GLU A 58 -10.44 -25.96 -20.83
C GLU A 58 -10.59 -24.61 -20.11
N PHE A 59 -11.82 -24.14 -19.89
CA PHE A 59 -12.10 -22.94 -19.09
C PHE A 59 -11.73 -23.12 -17.60
N GLU A 60 -11.79 -24.35 -17.09
CA GLU A 60 -11.40 -24.70 -15.71
C GLU A 60 -9.92 -24.41 -15.44
N GLN A 61 -9.07 -24.52 -16.46
CA GLN A 61 -7.63 -24.25 -16.35
C GLN A 61 -7.32 -22.75 -16.22
N LEU A 62 -8.14 -21.89 -16.83
CA LEU A 62 -8.04 -20.43 -16.69
C LEU A 62 -8.69 -19.94 -15.39
N ARG A 63 -9.63 -20.70 -14.83
CA ARG A 63 -10.30 -20.36 -13.59
C ARG A 63 -9.34 -20.29 -12.39
N LYS A 64 -8.42 -21.25 -12.26
CA LYS A 64 -7.42 -21.28 -11.18
C LYS A 64 -6.56 -20.00 -11.11
N PRO A 65 -5.87 -19.58 -12.20
CA PRO A 65 -5.12 -18.32 -12.21
C PRO A 65 -5.99 -17.09 -11.89
N LEU A 66 -7.23 -17.04 -12.38
CA LEU A 66 -8.14 -15.93 -12.13
C LEU A 66 -8.62 -15.87 -10.66
N GLU A 67 -8.77 -17.02 -10.01
CA GLU A 67 -9.09 -17.12 -8.59
C GLU A 67 -7.88 -16.70 -7.74
N ASP A 68 -6.67 -17.17 -8.06
CA ASP A 68 -5.43 -16.77 -7.39
C ASP A 68 -5.18 -15.25 -7.45
N LEU A 69 -5.42 -14.63 -8.62
CA LEU A 69 -5.33 -13.18 -8.81
C LEU A 69 -6.36 -12.40 -7.98
N ARG A 70 -7.57 -12.96 -7.81
CA ARG A 70 -8.60 -12.36 -6.97
C ARG A 70 -8.27 -12.52 -5.49
N GLU A 71 -7.75 -13.67 -5.08
CA GLU A 71 -7.30 -13.93 -3.73
C GLU A 71 -6.17 -12.99 -3.31
N LEU A 72 -5.18 -12.81 -4.18
CA LEU A 72 -4.06 -11.88 -3.95
C LEU A 72 -4.53 -10.42 -3.83
N ARG A 73 -5.56 -10.02 -4.59
CA ARG A 73 -6.16 -8.68 -4.49
C ARG A 73 -7.05 -8.52 -3.26
N ASN A 74 -7.65 -9.59 -2.77
CA ASN A 74 -8.52 -9.61 -1.60
C ASN A 74 -7.74 -9.74 -0.27
N PHE A 75 -6.43 -10.05 -0.32
CA PHE A 75 -5.51 -9.78 0.78
C PHE A 75 -5.46 -8.27 0.99
N ASP A 76 -6.40 -7.74 1.76
CA ASP A 76 -6.53 -6.33 2.05
C ASP A 76 -5.52 -5.97 3.17
N PRO A 77 -4.33 -5.41 2.84
CA PRO A 77 -3.29 -5.15 3.82
C PRO A 77 -3.78 -4.19 4.91
N LYS A 78 -4.77 -3.34 4.59
CA LYS A 78 -5.38 -2.43 5.56
C LYS A 78 -6.11 -3.19 6.64
N ARG A 79 -6.79 -4.31 6.32
CA ARG A 79 -7.45 -5.16 7.32
C ARG A 79 -6.46 -5.92 8.20
N ALA A 80 -5.36 -6.40 7.64
CA ALA A 80 -4.29 -7.04 8.40
C ALA A 80 -3.64 -6.05 9.39
N ILE A 81 -3.26 -4.86 8.92
CA ILE A 81 -2.65 -3.81 9.76
C ILE A 81 -3.63 -3.32 10.83
N THR A 82 -4.90 -3.11 10.47
CA THR A 82 -5.95 -2.66 11.41
C THR A 82 -6.18 -3.69 12.51
N LYS A 83 -6.18 -4.99 12.17
CA LYS A 83 -6.30 -6.06 13.18
C LYS A 83 -5.09 -6.08 14.12
N HIS A 84 -3.88 -5.91 13.60
CA HIS A 84 -2.65 -5.88 14.40
C HIS A 84 -2.41 -4.56 15.17
N LEU A 85 -3.12 -3.48 14.84
CA LEU A 85 -3.05 -2.21 15.58
C LEU A 85 -4.13 -2.11 16.68
N TRP A 86 -5.21 -2.89 16.57
CA TRP A 86 -6.29 -2.92 17.56
C TRP A 86 -6.22 -4.11 18.53
N ASP A 87 -5.60 -5.23 18.13
CA ASP A 87 -5.21 -6.31 19.03
C ASP A 87 -3.73 -6.06 19.43
N ASP A 88 -3.50 -5.50 20.62
CA ASP A 88 -2.19 -5.13 21.22
C ASP A 88 -1.22 -6.32 21.37
N ASP A 89 -0.64 -6.83 20.27
CA ASP A 89 0.50 -7.74 20.30
C ASP A 89 1.76 -7.05 19.74
N PRO A 90 2.93 -7.17 20.41
CA PRO A 90 4.14 -6.48 20.00
C PRO A 90 4.61 -6.98 18.62
N ILE A 91 4.83 -6.02 17.71
CA ILE A 91 5.23 -6.25 16.32
C ILE A 91 6.63 -6.89 16.27
N GLU A 92 6.70 -8.21 16.16
CA GLU A 92 7.89 -8.93 15.73
C GLU A 92 8.05 -8.70 14.21
N LYS A 93 8.91 -7.72 13.85
CA LYS A 93 9.11 -7.30 12.47
C LYS A 93 9.72 -8.46 11.65
N PRO A 94 9.18 -8.82 10.48
CA PRO A 94 9.67 -9.93 9.66
C PRO A 94 10.98 -9.63 8.92
N ASN A 95 11.62 -8.49 9.19
CA ASN A 95 12.83 -8.07 8.50
C ASN A 95 14.05 -8.67 9.19
N GLY A 96 14.29 -9.96 8.94
CA GLY A 96 15.50 -10.80 9.04
C GLY A 96 16.81 -10.26 9.66
N HIS A 97 16.77 -9.40 10.68
CA HIS A 97 17.94 -9.06 11.48
C HIS A 97 17.93 -10.00 12.69
N PRO A 98 18.98 -10.81 12.90
CA PRO A 98 19.07 -11.57 14.13
C PRO A 98 19.08 -10.59 15.29
N ALA A 99 18.30 -10.87 16.34
CA ALA A 99 18.42 -10.18 17.61
C ALA A 99 19.85 -10.38 18.12
N VAL A 100 20.72 -9.39 17.91
CA VAL A 100 22.07 -9.38 18.46
C VAL A 100 21.90 -9.28 19.98
N PRO A 101 22.46 -10.21 20.78
CA PRO A 101 22.45 -10.09 22.24
C PRO A 101 23.13 -8.78 22.65
N PRO A 102 22.75 -8.13 23.76
CA PRO A 102 23.34 -6.85 24.14
C PRO A 102 24.82 -7.04 24.49
N ALA A 103 25.69 -6.77 23.51
CA ALA A 103 27.10 -6.54 23.74
C ALA A 103 27.21 -5.24 24.54
N ARG A 104 27.81 -5.36 25.72
CA ARG A 104 28.04 -4.25 26.63
C ARG A 104 29.00 -3.23 25.99
N ASP A 105 28.72 -1.98 26.33
CA ASP A 105 29.66 -0.87 26.52
C ASP A 105 29.90 0.15 25.38
N THR A 106 29.56 1.39 25.77
CA THR A 106 30.12 2.70 25.42
C THR A 106 29.77 3.32 24.06
N THR A 107 28.63 4.00 24.03
CA THR A 107 28.47 5.20 23.18
C THR A 107 28.11 6.37 24.10
N THR A 108 29.15 7.00 24.66
CA THR A 108 29.03 8.30 25.32
C THR A 108 28.52 9.29 24.27
N SER A 109 27.29 9.74 24.52
CA SER A 109 26.59 10.86 23.88
C SER A 109 27.54 11.91 23.29
N GLU A 110 27.38 12.25 22.01
CA GLU A 110 27.97 13.43 21.36
C GLU A 110 27.44 14.69 22.04
N ARG A 111 28.03 15.04 23.17
CA ARG A 111 27.85 16.35 23.81
C ARG A 111 28.93 17.29 23.24
N PRO A 112 28.61 18.54 22.90
CA PRO A 112 29.61 19.52 22.49
C PRO A 112 30.69 19.67 23.57
N LEU A 113 31.96 19.59 23.18
CA LEU A 113 33.10 19.67 24.10
C LEU A 113 33.14 21.03 24.81
N GLU A 114 33.40 21.04 26.12
CA GLU A 114 33.49 22.27 26.89
C GLU A 114 34.86 22.96 26.70
N ARG A 115 34.91 24.28 26.89
CA ARG A 115 36.09 25.10 26.55
C ARG A 115 37.27 24.75 27.46
N GLY A 116 38.27 24.09 26.89
CA GLY A 116 39.50 23.67 27.58
C GLY A 116 39.67 22.15 27.63
N GLU A 117 38.66 21.40 27.21
CA GLU A 117 38.74 19.94 27.09
C GLU A 117 39.47 19.54 25.81
N ARG A 118 40.39 18.58 25.92
CA ARG A 118 41.11 18.05 24.76
C ARG A 118 40.30 16.92 24.15
N PRO A 119 40.05 16.96 22.83
CA PRO A 119 39.22 15.96 22.17
C PRO A 119 39.84 14.56 22.33
N PRO A 120 38.99 13.52 22.38
CA PRO A 120 39.45 12.14 22.50
C PRO A 120 40.31 11.78 21.29
N PHE A 121 41.43 11.10 21.55
CA PHE A 121 42.37 10.73 20.51
C PHE A 121 41.86 9.51 19.74
N ASP A 122 41.85 9.61 18.41
CA ASP A 122 41.46 8.52 17.52
C ASP A 122 42.71 7.67 17.18
N PRO A 123 42.76 6.40 17.62
CA PRO A 123 43.90 5.52 17.37
C PRO A 123 43.97 4.99 15.93
N ASP A 124 42.93 5.15 15.10
CA ASP A 124 42.91 4.65 13.72
C ASP A 124 43.41 5.68 12.69
N ALA A 125 43.81 6.87 13.12
CA ALA A 125 44.43 7.87 12.25
C ALA A 125 45.95 7.63 12.10
N THR A 126 46.35 6.86 11.09
CA THR A 126 47.72 6.75 10.53
C THR A 126 47.68 6.74 9.02
#